data_AF-Q3LVK8-F1
#
_entry.id   AF-Q3LVK8-F1
#
_cell.length_a   1.000
_cell.length_b   1.000
_cell.length_c   1.000
_cell.angle_alpha   90.00
_cell.angle_beta   90.00
_cell.angle_gamma   90.00
#
_symmetry.space_group_name_H-M   'P 1'
#
loop_
_entity.id
_entity.type
_entity.pdbx_description
1 polymer ?
#
loop_
_entity_poly.entity_id
_entity_poly.type
_entity_poly.pdbx_seq_one_letter_code
_entity_poly.pdbx_strand_id
1 'polypeptide(L)' 'KVAMWKGAMGAYFVNAVCYFPVAIIGYWAFGQDVTDNVLVALQKPSWLIAAANLMVVVHVLGRYQVFAMPLFAL' A
#
# COMPACT_ATOMS: atom_id res chain seq x y z
N LYS A 1 10.17 -18.54 23.06
CA LYS A 1 10.04 -17.06 22.96
C LYS A 1 10.94 -16.40 21.89
N VAL A 2 11.85 -17.11 21.21
CA VAL A 2 12.86 -16.50 20.30
C VAL A 2 12.57 -16.71 18.79
N ALA A 3 11.59 -17.56 18.42
CA ALA A 3 11.30 -17.87 17.02
C ALA A 3 10.63 -16.72 16.25
N MET A 4 9.76 -15.92 16.89
CA MET A 4 9.03 -14.83 16.24
C MET A 4 9.91 -13.61 15.91
N TRP A 5 11.06 -13.45 16.56
CA TRP A 5 11.95 -12.31 16.35
C TRP A 5 12.62 -12.32 14.97
N LYS A 6 13.13 -13.49 14.55
CA LYS A 6 13.76 -13.64 13.23
C LYS A 6 12.74 -13.47 12.11
N GLY A 7 11.52 -13.98 12.29
CA GLY A 7 10.42 -13.79 11.36
C GLY A 7 9.98 -12.33 11.25
N ALA A 8 9.82 -11.64 12.38
CA ALA A 8 9.48 -10.22 12.41
C ALA A 8 10.57 -9.37 11.73
N MET A 9 11.84 -9.63 12.01
CA MET A 9 12.96 -8.91 11.41
C MET A 9 13.02 -9.13 9.89
N GLY A 10 12.77 -10.37 9.42
CA GLY A 10 12.64 -10.67 7.99
C GLY A 10 11.47 -9.92 7.35
N ALA A 11 10.31 -9.87 8.00
CA ALA A 11 9.15 -9.15 7.49
C ALA A 11 9.43 -7.63 7.35
N TYR A 12 10.08 -7.01 8.33
CA TYR A 12 10.47 -5.60 8.25
C TYR A 12 11.52 -5.33 7.15
N PHE A 13 12.45 -6.26 6.95
CA PHE A 13 13.43 -6.14 5.86
C PHE A 13 12.75 -6.20 4.49
N VAL A 14 11.85 -7.16 4.27
CA VAL A 14 11.06 -7.26 3.03
C VAL A 14 10.22 -6.00 2.84
N ASN A 15 9.59 -5.51 3.91
CA ASN A 15 8.83 -4.27 3.90
C ASN A 15 9.69 -3.08 3.42
N ALA A 16 10.89 -2.91 4.01
CA ALA A 16 11.82 -1.87 3.59
C ALA A 16 12.16 -2.00 2.09
N VAL A 17 12.52 -3.19 1.62
CA VAL A 17 12.85 -3.44 0.21
C VAL A 17 11.68 -3.13 -0.74
N CYS A 18 10.43 -3.29 -0.31
CA CYS A 18 9.27 -2.92 -1.14
C CYS A 18 8.98 -1.41 -1.11
N TYR A 19 9.07 -0.77 0.06
CA TYR A 19 8.69 0.65 0.21
C TYR A 19 9.76 1.62 -0.29
N PHE A 20 11.05 1.34 -0.05
CA PHE A 20 12.13 2.26 -0.41
C PHE A 20 12.24 2.53 -1.92
N PRO A 21 12.26 1.52 -2.81
CA PRO A 21 12.32 1.76 -4.25
C PRO A 21 11.10 2.51 -4.77
N VAL A 22 9.90 2.19 -4.25
CA VAL A 22 8.65 2.88 -4.62
C VAL A 22 8.71 4.35 -4.22
N ALA A 23 9.22 4.66 -3.02
CA ALA A 23 9.38 6.05 -2.57
C ALA A 23 10.43 6.81 -3.41
N ILE A 24 11.57 6.18 -3.72
CA ILE A 24 12.64 6.80 -4.52
C ILE A 24 12.15 7.07 -5.95
N ILE A 25 11.53 6.09 -6.60
CA ILE A 25 10.98 6.23 -7.97
C ILE A 25 9.84 7.24 -7.98
N GLY A 26 8.96 7.21 -6.97
CA GLY A 26 7.86 8.16 -6.83
C GLY A 26 8.36 9.59 -6.70
N TYR A 27 9.37 9.84 -5.86
CA TYR A 27 9.99 11.15 -5.74
C TYR A 27 10.68 11.59 -7.03
N TRP A 28 11.33 10.67 -7.76
CA TRP A 28 11.96 10.99 -9.03
C TRP A 28 10.95 11.34 -10.14
N ALA A 29 9.77 10.71 -10.12
CA ALA A 29 8.71 10.92 -11.11
C ALA A 29 7.84 12.15 -10.84
N PHE A 30 7.53 12.45 -9.57
CA PHE A 30 6.60 13.51 -9.17
C PHE A 30 7.27 14.71 -8.49
N GLY A 31 8.53 14.59 -8.06
CA GLY A 31 9.26 15.64 -7.37
C GLY A 31 8.63 16.01 -6.02
N GLN A 32 8.70 17.30 -5.67
CA GLN A 32 8.09 17.83 -4.44
C GLN A 32 6.57 18.06 -4.53
N ASP A 33 5.99 17.99 -5.73
CA ASP A 33 4.56 18.17 -5.99
C ASP A 33 3.78 16.83 -5.95
N VAL A 34 4.21 15.89 -5.10
CA VAL A 34 3.45 14.64 -4.91
C VAL A 34 2.23 14.92 -4.03
N THR A 35 1.03 14.67 -4.54
CA THR A 35 -0.19 14.74 -3.74
C THR A 35 -0.29 13.53 -2.81
N ASP A 36 -0.99 13.68 -1.67
CA ASP A 36 -1.18 12.62 -0.68
C ASP A 36 -1.69 11.30 -1.29
N ASN A 37 -2.45 11.40 -2.39
CA ASN A 37 -2.84 10.26 -3.21
C ASN A 37 -2.10 10.28 -4.54
N VAL A 38 -1.10 9.41 -4.65
CA VAL A 38 -0.30 9.22 -5.88
C VAL A 38 -1.20 8.92 -7.09
N LEU A 39 -2.33 8.22 -6.94
CA LEU A 39 -3.24 7.94 -8.06
C LEU A 39 -3.90 9.21 -8.63
N VAL A 40 -4.03 10.27 -7.82
CA VAL A 40 -4.54 11.58 -8.25
C VAL A 40 -3.44 12.40 -8.94
N ALA A 41 -2.18 12.20 -8.54
CA ALA A 41 -1.03 12.79 -9.23
C ALA A 41 -0.83 12.20 -10.65
N LEU A 42 -1.25 10.95 -10.89
CA LEU A 42 -1.24 10.35 -12.22
C LEU A 42 -2.31 11.00 -13.11
N GLN A 43 -1.89 11.76 -14.13
CA GLN A 43 -2.83 12.41 -15.05
C GLN A 43 -3.19 11.53 -16.26
N LYS A 44 -2.30 10.65 -16.72
CA LYS A 44 -2.50 9.80 -17.91
C LYS A 44 -1.67 8.51 -17.82
N PRO A 45 -2.10 7.41 -18.47
CA PRO A 45 -3.36 7.21 -19.21
C PRO A 45 -4.53 6.77 -18.30
N SER A 46 -5.76 7.17 -18.66
CA SER A 46 -6.96 6.98 -17.83
C SER A 46 -7.31 5.52 -17.50
N TRP A 47 -6.97 4.57 -18.37
CA TRP A 47 -7.25 3.14 -18.14
C TRP A 47 -6.44 2.58 -16.96
N LEU A 48 -5.18 3.02 -16.82
CA LEU A 48 -4.28 2.55 -15.77
C LEU A 48 -4.71 3.10 -14.41
N ILE A 49 -5.19 4.34 -14.38
CA ILE A 49 -5.78 4.98 -13.19
C ILE A 49 -7.06 4.24 -12.77
N ALA A 50 -7.92 3.89 -13.72
CA ALA A 50 -9.14 3.13 -13.45
C ALA A 50 -8.83 1.73 -12.88
N ALA A 51 -7.87 1.01 -13.48
CA ALA A 51 -7.44 -0.30 -13.00
C ALA A 51 -6.83 -0.22 -11.59
N ALA A 52 -5.97 0.77 -11.33
CA ALA A 52 -5.37 0.98 -10.01
C ALA A 52 -6.43 1.28 -8.94
N ASN A 53 -7.40 2.15 -9.24
CA ASN A 53 -8.51 2.44 -8.33
C ASN A 53 -9.38 1.20 -8.06
N LEU A 54 -9.67 0.38 -9.08
CA LEU A 54 -10.40 -0.88 -8.90
C LEU A 54 -9.66 -1.83 -7.95
N MET A 55 -8.33 -1.92 -8.09
CA MET A 55 -7.49 -2.76 -7.24
C MET A 55 -7.53 -2.31 -5.78
N VAL A 56 -7.51 -1.00 -5.54
CA VAL A 56 -7.68 -0.41 -4.19
C VAL A 56 -9.04 -0.78 -3.60
N VAL A 57 -10.13 -0.66 -4.38
CA VAL A 57 -11.48 -1.01 -3.93
C VAL A 57 -11.55 -2.48 -3.52
N VAL A 58 -11.10 -3.40 -4.38
CA VAL A 58 -11.12 -4.85 -4.10
C VAL A 58 -10.29 -5.18 -2.85
N HIS A 59 -9.09 -4.62 -2.73
CA HIS A 59 -8.20 -4.83 -1.60
C HIS A 59 -8.80 -4.34 -0.27
N VAL A 60 -9.41 -3.16 -0.29
CA VAL A 60 -10.00 -2.53 0.90
C VAL A 60 -11.28 -3.26 1.32
N LEU A 61 -12.13 -3.66 0.38
CA LEU A 61 -13.34 -4.46 0.65
C LEU A 61 -13.01 -5.77 1.36
N GLY A 62 -11.98 -6.49 0.90
CA GLY A 62 -11.55 -7.73 1.55
C GLY A 62 -11.05 -7.51 2.98
N ARG A 63 -10.29 -6.44 3.22
CA ARG A 63 -9.82 -6.10 4.57
C ARG A 63 -10.95 -5.68 5.51
N TYR A 64 -11.99 -4.99 5.01
CA TYR A 64 -13.14 -4.57 5.81
C TYR A 64 -13.88 -5.75 6.45
N GLN A 65 -14.01 -6.87 5.74
CA GLN A 65 -14.67 -8.06 6.27
C GLN A 65 -14.02 -8.55 7.57
N VAL A 66 -12.68 -8.62 7.60
CA VAL A 66 -11.92 -9.07 8.77
C VAL A 66 -11.81 -7.98 9.83
N PHE A 67 -11.64 -6.72 9.42
CA PHE A 67 -11.53 -5.58 10.33
C PHE A 67 -12.82 -5.36 11.15
N ALA A 68 -13.98 -5.63 10.56
CA ALA A 68 -15.28 -5.49 11.21
C ALA A 68 -15.58 -6.61 12.25
N MET A 69 -14.99 -7.80 12.11
CA MET A 69 -15.30 -8.96 12.97
C MET A 69 -15.12 -8.67 14.47
N PRO A 70 -14.02 -8.07 14.95
CA PRO A 70 -13.83 -7.80 16.38
C PRO A 70 -14.77 -6.72 16.94
N LEU A 71 -15.25 -5.80 16.08
CA LEU A 71 -16.15 -4.72 16.48
C LEU A 71 -17.59 -5.20 16.69
N PHE A 72 -18.02 -6.24 15.95
CA PHE A 72 -19.36 -6.82 16.05
C PHE A 72 -19.42 -8.12 16.85
N ALA A 73 -18.27 -8.67 17.24
CA ALA A 73 -18.19 -9.84 18.13
C ALA A 73 -18.17 -9.47 19.62
N LEU A 74 -18.18 -8.17 19.95
CA LEU A 74 -18.17 -7.59 21.29
C LEU A 74 -19.55 -6.97 21.59
#